data_AF-A0A7H4LBC7-F1
#
_entry.id   AF-A0A7H4LBC7-F1
#
_cell.length_a   1.000
_cell.length_b   1.000
_cell.length_c   1.000
_cell.angle_alpha   90.00
_cell.angle_beta   90.00
_cell.angle_gamma   90.00
#
_symmetry.space_group_name_H-M   'P 1'
#
loop_
_entity.id
_entity.type
_entity.pdbx_description
1 polymer ?
#
loop_
_entity_poly.entity_id
_entity_poly.type
_entity_poly.pdbx_seq_one_letter_code
_entity_poly.pdbx_strand_id
1 'polypeptide(L)'
;MMITEYISGGSLREVLGCKDYPISLDQRLGIALDCAKALSYMHSSMCPPTIHGDFKPGNILLDDNFGAKLYDFGISRMFSKDSTQYTVNVIGSIGYLDPLFAKTGCIDPKSDVYSFGVVLVELVTRKKAYENGSMGLIETFVQAVRKGTKAREMFDADIAQSSNIKVLDKIVNLAAECLRMEMSKRPRMEDVAERLRMLIKARCQKGQEKTAGHWTLWGKQDNNTTQSERISSSNSTVFFNLNSLGIFSRNAHTNFKRNGGPVLQNVKGLYIFTKSELRKITNNNSEFLSVGSFGKVCKGTLPENTAVAVMSSVKVTEALKEQFIEQIEIQTHMMHVNILNLIGCCLEVDVPMLVYEFAGKGSLQDILHGNSRNQKLPLDLRLHIAIGTAQGLTYMHSYGNQAIRHGDVKPDNILLDDKFVPKISDFGLWKLLREEYYFGKIVAGDMAYVDPVFLKTGQLTEKSDVYSFGAILLELITRKPSVYDEYCSLILEFRKVCEKEKSGRAMMDKEIATEEEDIYCLEEIGKLAIECLKEDVEDRPDMAAVVERLVMLKKDRMLES
;
A
#
# COMPACT_ATOMS: atom_id res chain seq x y z
N MET A 1 3.69 28.25 -3.42
CA MET A 1 4.61 27.63 -4.39
C MET A 1 4.73 26.16 -4.00
N MET A 2 4.36 25.23 -4.88
CA MET A 2 4.55 23.80 -4.65
C MET A 2 5.85 23.38 -5.34
N ILE A 3 6.66 22.54 -4.67
CA ILE A 3 7.88 21.96 -5.24
C ILE A 3 7.55 20.51 -5.58
N THR A 4 7.71 20.13 -6.84
CA THR A 4 7.43 18.78 -7.34
C THR A 4 8.65 18.19 -8.02
N GLU A 5 8.64 16.87 -8.24
CA GLU A 5 9.63 16.20 -9.10
C GLU A 5 9.68 16.89 -10.47
N TYR A 6 10.90 17.10 -10.99
CA TYR A 6 11.11 17.57 -12.35
C TYR A 6 11.22 16.38 -13.30
N ILE A 7 10.43 16.39 -14.36
CA ILE A 7 10.40 15.33 -15.38
C ILE A 7 10.86 15.95 -16.70
N SER A 8 11.96 15.43 -17.26
CA SER A 8 12.75 16.05 -18.32
C SER A 8 12.10 16.08 -19.71
N GLY A 9 11.24 15.11 -20.03
CA GLY A 9 10.64 14.97 -21.36
C GLY A 9 9.39 15.82 -21.61
N GLY A 10 9.01 16.68 -20.65
CA GLY A 10 7.88 17.60 -20.79
C GLY A 10 6.53 16.90 -20.80
N SER A 11 5.50 17.58 -21.31
CA SER A 11 4.13 17.07 -21.34
C SER A 11 3.84 16.26 -22.62
N LEU A 12 2.94 15.28 -22.51
CA LEU A 12 2.46 14.52 -23.67
C LEU A 12 1.82 15.45 -24.73
N ARG A 13 1.23 16.57 -24.31
CA ARG A 13 0.69 17.61 -25.22
C ARG A 13 1.77 18.16 -26.15
N GLU A 14 2.96 18.45 -25.63
CA GLU A 14 4.07 18.99 -26.41
C GLU A 14 4.62 17.93 -27.35
N VAL A 15 4.77 16.70 -26.86
CA VAL A 15 5.27 15.56 -27.65
C VAL A 15 4.33 15.20 -28.81
N LEU A 16 3.02 15.17 -28.60
CA LEU A 16 2.06 14.93 -29.68
C LEU A 16 2.00 16.08 -30.69
N GLY A 17 2.21 17.32 -30.23
CA GLY A 17 2.18 18.52 -31.06
C GLY A 17 3.42 18.75 -31.92
N CYS A 18 4.57 18.18 -31.55
CA CYS A 18 5.82 18.31 -32.30
C CYS A 18 5.86 17.33 -33.47
N LYS A 19 5.71 17.80 -34.72
CA LYS A 19 5.71 16.93 -35.91
C LYS A 19 7.06 16.27 -36.20
N ASP A 20 8.15 16.91 -35.77
CA ASP A 20 9.52 16.44 -36.01
C ASP A 20 9.96 15.31 -35.07
N TYR A 21 9.10 14.93 -34.12
CA TYR A 21 9.40 13.90 -33.13
C TYR A 21 8.35 12.77 -33.17
N PRO A 22 8.46 11.81 -34.10
CA PRO A 22 7.49 10.72 -34.23
C PRO A 22 7.60 9.72 -33.08
N ILE A 23 6.49 9.50 -32.36
CA ILE A 23 6.40 8.47 -31.33
C ILE A 23 5.79 7.19 -31.89
N SER A 24 6.47 6.07 -31.68
CA SER A 24 6.07 4.73 -32.15
C SER A 24 4.81 4.23 -31.46
N LEU A 25 4.14 3.23 -32.05
CA LEU A 25 2.97 2.61 -31.42
C LEU A 25 3.30 1.96 -30.07
N ASP A 26 4.51 1.43 -29.90
CA ASP A 26 4.96 0.82 -28.64
C ASP A 26 5.11 1.86 -27.54
N GLN A 27 5.69 3.01 -27.84
CA GLN A 27 5.75 4.15 -26.90
C GLN A 27 4.35 4.64 -26.53
N ARG A 28 3.45 4.80 -27.52
CA ARG A 28 2.05 5.22 -27.27
C ARG A 28 1.30 4.23 -26.37
N LEU A 29 1.50 2.93 -26.59
CA LEU A 29 0.93 1.88 -25.76
C LEU A 29 1.51 1.88 -24.33
N GLY A 30 2.82 2.12 -24.19
CA GLY A 30 3.49 2.27 -22.90
C GLY A 30 2.89 3.43 -22.10
N ILE A 31 2.81 4.61 -22.72
CA ILE A 31 2.20 5.81 -22.14
C ILE A 31 0.75 5.55 -21.71
N ALA A 32 -0.06 4.96 -22.60
CA ALA A 32 -1.45 4.62 -22.30
C ALA A 32 -1.56 3.64 -21.13
N LEU A 33 -0.69 2.62 -21.08
CA LEU A 33 -0.69 1.63 -20.00
C LEU A 33 -0.30 2.25 -18.67
N ASP A 34 0.73 3.10 -18.62
CA ASP A 34 1.17 3.73 -17.38
C ASP A 34 0.13 4.71 -16.84
N CYS A 35 -0.51 5.48 -17.72
CA CYS A 35 -1.67 6.30 -17.36
C CYS A 35 -2.85 5.46 -16.83
N ALA A 36 -3.14 4.32 -17.48
CA ALA A 36 -4.23 3.45 -17.05
C ALA A 36 -3.97 2.82 -15.68
N LYS A 37 -2.73 2.41 -15.41
CA LYS A 37 -2.31 1.91 -14.09
C LYS A 37 -2.42 3.00 -13.02
N ALA A 38 -1.97 4.22 -13.33
CA ALA A 38 -2.03 5.34 -12.39
C ALA A 38 -3.49 5.68 -12.02
N LEU A 39 -4.39 5.81 -12.99
CA LEU A 39 -5.81 6.02 -12.72
C LEU A 39 -6.45 4.83 -12.00
N SER A 40 -6.10 3.59 -12.36
CA SER A 40 -6.57 2.39 -11.65
C SER A 40 -6.18 2.40 -10.18
N TYR A 41 -4.94 2.79 -9.89
CA TYR A 41 -4.44 2.95 -8.52
C TYR A 41 -5.23 4.03 -7.77
N MET A 42 -5.44 5.19 -8.38
CA MET A 42 -6.23 6.28 -7.77
C MET A 42 -7.68 5.87 -7.47
N HIS A 43 -8.32 5.15 -8.38
CA HIS A 43 -9.74 4.77 -8.24
C HIS A 43 -9.99 3.60 -7.29
N SER A 44 -9.02 2.68 -7.18
CA SER A 44 -9.25 1.38 -6.55
C SER A 44 -8.31 1.07 -5.38
N SER A 45 -7.11 1.65 -5.37
CA SER A 45 -6.04 1.32 -4.41
C SER A 45 -5.74 2.46 -3.44
N MET A 46 -5.98 3.73 -3.81
CA MET A 46 -5.92 4.84 -2.87
C MET A 46 -7.08 4.77 -1.86
N CYS A 47 -6.79 5.12 -0.61
CA CYS A 47 -7.79 5.24 0.46
C CYS A 47 -7.65 6.62 1.12
N PRO A 48 -8.64 7.52 0.96
CA PRO A 48 -9.87 7.34 0.19
C PRO A 48 -9.61 7.30 -1.33
N PRO A 49 -10.43 6.56 -2.10
CA PRO A 49 -10.40 6.61 -3.55
C PRO A 49 -10.42 8.05 -4.07
N THR A 50 -9.60 8.34 -5.07
CA THR A 50 -9.40 9.70 -5.57
C THR A 50 -9.67 9.76 -7.07
N ILE A 51 -10.44 10.76 -7.50
CA ILE A 51 -10.71 11.08 -8.90
C ILE A 51 -9.73 12.18 -9.31
N HIS A 52 -9.02 12.01 -10.42
CA HIS A 52 -8.09 13.00 -10.92
C HIS A 52 -8.82 14.28 -11.32
N GLY A 53 -9.90 14.17 -12.09
CA GLY A 53 -10.81 15.28 -12.42
C GLY A 53 -10.35 16.17 -13.58
N ASP A 54 -9.03 16.26 -13.83
CA ASP A 54 -8.45 16.97 -14.99
C ASP A 54 -7.49 16.12 -15.83
N PHE A 55 -7.88 14.89 -16.18
CA PHE A 55 -7.02 14.00 -16.96
C PHE A 55 -6.93 14.44 -18.43
N LYS A 56 -5.75 14.89 -18.88
CA LYS A 56 -5.50 15.41 -20.24
C LYS A 56 -4.01 15.31 -20.63
N PRO A 57 -3.63 15.42 -21.91
CA PRO A 57 -2.23 15.32 -22.34
C PRO A 57 -1.29 16.36 -21.71
N GLY A 58 -1.80 17.53 -21.31
CA GLY A 58 -1.00 18.53 -20.60
C GLY A 58 -0.62 18.15 -19.16
N ASN A 59 -1.36 17.21 -18.57
CA ASN A 59 -1.18 16.73 -17.19
C ASN A 59 -0.52 15.34 -17.15
N ILE A 60 0.02 14.89 -18.29
CA ILE A 60 0.78 13.64 -18.42
C ILE A 60 2.20 14.05 -18.76
N LEU A 61 3.12 13.89 -17.82
CA LEU A 61 4.54 14.19 -18.00
C LEU A 61 5.29 12.92 -18.41
N LEU A 62 6.24 13.06 -19.32
CA LEU A 62 7.01 11.94 -19.87
C LEU A 62 8.48 12.09 -19.48
N ASP A 63 9.08 11.01 -18.98
CA ASP A 63 10.53 10.95 -18.80
C ASP A 63 11.26 10.67 -20.13
N ASP A 64 12.61 10.65 -20.10
CA ASP A 64 13.45 10.42 -21.29
C ASP A 64 13.20 9.04 -21.94
N ASN A 65 12.62 8.08 -21.20
CA ASN A 65 12.27 6.74 -21.68
C ASN A 65 10.79 6.62 -22.08
N PHE A 66 10.04 7.73 -22.14
CA PHE A 66 8.59 7.77 -22.35
C PHE A 66 7.76 7.09 -21.24
N GLY A 67 8.33 6.91 -20.05
CA GLY A 67 7.57 6.58 -18.85
C GLY A 67 6.63 7.73 -18.50
N ALA A 68 5.34 7.43 -18.35
CA ALA A 68 4.32 8.44 -18.12
C ALA A 68 3.97 8.59 -16.63
N LYS A 69 3.98 9.82 -16.13
CA LYS A 69 3.52 10.18 -14.78
C LYS A 69 2.40 11.21 -14.85
N LEU A 70 1.39 11.07 -13.99
CA LEU A 70 0.30 12.04 -13.90
C LEU A 70 0.72 13.22 -13.02
N TYR A 71 0.33 14.42 -13.43
CA TYR A 71 0.66 15.69 -12.79
C TYR A 71 -0.61 16.53 -12.64
N ASP A 72 -0.55 17.54 -11.75
CA ASP A 72 -1.62 18.50 -11.49
C ASP A 72 -2.91 17.91 -10.91
N PHE A 73 -2.86 17.62 -9.60
CA PHE A 73 -3.99 17.18 -8.78
C PHE A 73 -4.79 18.36 -8.19
N GLY A 74 -4.63 19.58 -8.72
CA GLY A 74 -5.19 20.81 -8.13
C GLY A 74 -6.72 20.83 -8.02
N ILE A 75 -7.42 19.95 -8.76
CA ILE A 75 -8.87 19.76 -8.67
C ILE A 75 -9.29 18.32 -8.36
N SER A 76 -8.34 17.48 -7.97
CA SER A 76 -8.62 16.09 -7.61
C SER A 76 -9.50 16.00 -6.38
N ARG A 77 -10.35 14.97 -6.34
CA ARG A 77 -11.36 14.80 -5.30
C ARG A 77 -11.34 13.41 -4.71
N MET A 78 -11.26 13.37 -3.38
CA MET A 78 -11.43 12.17 -2.58
C MET A 78 -12.92 11.85 -2.45
N PHE A 79 -13.31 10.59 -2.59
CA PHE A 79 -14.69 10.17 -2.46
C PHE A 79 -14.84 8.87 -1.65
N SER A 80 -15.96 8.74 -0.96
CA SER A 80 -16.37 7.49 -0.33
C SER A 80 -17.15 6.65 -1.35
N LYS A 81 -16.93 5.32 -1.35
CA LYS A 81 -17.70 4.38 -2.19
C LYS A 81 -19.19 4.35 -1.83
N ASP A 82 -19.56 4.88 -0.67
CA ASP A 82 -20.91 4.80 -0.12
C ASP A 82 -21.80 6.01 -0.47
N SER A 83 -21.26 7.03 -1.16
CA SER A 83 -22.02 8.23 -1.50
C SER A 83 -21.66 8.78 -2.89
N THR A 84 -22.65 8.86 -3.79
CA THR A 84 -22.51 9.61 -5.06
C THR A 84 -22.37 11.09 -4.77
N GLN A 85 -21.25 11.69 -5.19
CA GLN A 85 -20.97 13.10 -4.95
C GLN A 85 -21.49 13.96 -6.10
N TYR A 86 -22.24 15.01 -5.77
CA TYR A 86 -22.71 16.02 -6.71
C TYR A 86 -22.06 17.37 -6.41
N THR A 87 -21.78 18.16 -7.45
CA THR A 87 -21.22 19.49 -7.27
C THR A 87 -21.84 20.51 -8.21
N VAL A 88 -22.05 21.72 -7.69
CA VAL A 88 -22.54 22.87 -8.47
C VAL A 88 -21.42 23.53 -9.29
N ASN A 89 -20.16 23.31 -8.90
CA ASN A 89 -18.98 23.89 -9.56
C ASN A 89 -18.27 22.80 -10.38
N VAL A 90 -18.68 22.66 -11.64
CA VAL A 90 -18.00 21.77 -12.59
C VAL A 90 -16.72 22.46 -13.07
N ILE A 91 -15.57 21.88 -12.72
CA ILE A 91 -14.25 22.36 -13.10
C ILE A 91 -13.52 21.24 -13.86
N GLY A 92 -12.82 21.58 -14.94
CA GLY A 92 -12.00 20.66 -15.73
C GLY A 92 -11.74 21.20 -17.13
N SER A 93 -10.89 20.51 -17.90
CA SER A 93 -10.48 21.00 -19.23
C SER A 93 -11.49 20.71 -20.33
N ILE A 94 -11.91 21.78 -21.01
CA ILE A 94 -12.80 21.72 -22.18
C ILE A 94 -12.19 20.79 -23.24
N GLY A 95 -12.95 19.79 -23.67
CA GLY A 95 -12.54 18.77 -24.65
C GLY A 95 -12.27 17.40 -24.06
N TYR A 96 -11.90 17.34 -22.78
CA TYR A 96 -11.61 16.10 -22.04
C TYR A 96 -12.67 15.83 -20.97
N LEU A 97 -13.35 16.88 -20.49
CA LEU A 97 -14.39 16.83 -19.48
C LEU A 97 -15.53 15.87 -19.89
N ASP A 98 -15.90 14.98 -18.98
CA ASP A 98 -17.01 14.05 -19.16
C ASP A 98 -18.33 14.82 -19.36
N PRO A 99 -19.04 14.61 -20.49
CA PRO A 99 -20.28 15.34 -20.78
C PRO A 99 -21.39 15.04 -19.77
N LEU A 100 -21.39 13.87 -19.12
CA LEU A 100 -22.33 13.60 -18.04
C LEU A 100 -22.02 14.39 -16.79
N PHE A 101 -20.74 14.46 -16.38
CA PHE A 101 -20.31 15.30 -15.27
C PHE A 101 -20.61 16.77 -15.56
N ALA A 102 -20.34 17.24 -16.77
CA ALA A 102 -20.65 18.61 -17.19
C ALA A 102 -22.14 18.96 -17.12
N LYS A 103 -23.02 17.99 -17.42
CA LYS A 103 -24.47 18.19 -17.42
C LYS A 103 -25.10 18.02 -16.03
N THR A 104 -24.59 17.08 -15.22
CA THR A 104 -25.26 16.64 -13.99
C THR A 104 -24.55 17.07 -12.72
N GLY A 105 -23.28 17.47 -12.80
CA GLY A 105 -22.43 17.71 -11.63
C GLY A 105 -22.06 16.44 -10.86
N CYS A 106 -22.45 15.24 -11.33
CA CYS A 106 -22.14 13.96 -10.71
C CYS A 106 -20.68 13.58 -10.99
N ILE A 107 -19.86 13.54 -9.94
CA ILE A 107 -18.45 13.18 -10.04
C ILE A 107 -18.25 11.70 -9.71
N ASP A 108 -17.62 10.98 -10.63
CA ASP A 108 -17.44 9.53 -10.53
C ASP A 108 -16.07 9.13 -11.15
N PRO A 109 -15.40 8.07 -10.67
CA PRO A 109 -14.20 7.52 -11.33
C PRO A 109 -14.35 7.28 -12.82
N LYS A 110 -15.56 6.98 -13.29
CA LYS A 110 -15.91 6.81 -14.70
C LYS A 110 -15.79 8.10 -15.51
N SER A 111 -15.71 9.27 -14.89
CA SER A 111 -15.41 10.54 -15.56
C SER A 111 -13.94 10.63 -15.98
N ASP A 112 -13.01 10.11 -15.17
CA ASP A 112 -11.62 9.95 -15.59
C ASP A 112 -11.49 8.91 -16.71
N VAL A 113 -12.30 7.84 -16.69
CA VAL A 113 -12.34 6.84 -17.78
C VAL A 113 -12.75 7.50 -19.11
N TYR A 114 -13.72 8.41 -19.10
CA TYR A 114 -14.10 9.15 -20.30
C TYR A 114 -12.93 10.00 -20.82
N SER A 115 -12.32 10.77 -19.92
CA SER A 115 -11.16 11.62 -20.23
C SER A 115 -9.99 10.80 -20.78
N PHE A 116 -9.76 9.60 -20.23
CA PHE A 116 -8.79 8.63 -20.75
C PHE A 116 -9.12 8.16 -22.17
N GLY A 117 -10.40 7.91 -22.45
CA GLY A 117 -10.87 7.60 -23.80
C GLY A 117 -10.55 8.69 -24.82
N VAL A 118 -10.67 9.96 -24.43
CA VAL A 118 -10.28 11.12 -25.27
C VAL A 118 -8.77 11.09 -25.54
N VAL A 119 -7.94 10.87 -24.52
CA VAL A 119 -6.48 10.77 -24.68
C VAL A 119 -6.08 9.58 -25.56
N LEU A 120 -6.75 8.44 -25.46
CA LEU A 120 -6.52 7.31 -26.39
C LEU A 120 -6.79 7.70 -27.85
N VAL A 121 -7.84 8.48 -28.11
CA VAL A 121 -8.12 8.98 -29.46
C VAL A 121 -7.01 9.91 -29.95
N GLU A 122 -6.50 10.80 -29.11
CA GLU A 122 -5.36 11.64 -29.47
C GLU A 122 -4.09 10.81 -29.71
N LEU A 123 -3.83 9.79 -28.90
CA LEU A 123 -2.69 8.90 -29.09
C LEU A 123 -2.78 8.16 -30.42
N VAL A 124 -3.94 7.66 -30.85
CA VAL A 124 -4.04 6.90 -32.12
C VAL A 124 -4.12 7.80 -33.36
N THR A 125 -4.63 9.03 -33.22
CA THR A 125 -4.84 9.94 -34.36
C THR A 125 -3.77 11.03 -34.49
N ARG A 126 -3.04 11.33 -33.40
CA ARG A 126 -2.17 12.50 -33.23
C ARG A 126 -2.87 13.83 -33.56
N LYS A 127 -4.18 13.89 -33.36
CA LYS A 127 -5.01 15.09 -33.53
C LYS A 127 -5.54 15.51 -32.17
N LYS A 128 -5.57 16.82 -31.92
CA LYS A 128 -6.13 17.37 -30.68
C LYS A 128 -7.64 17.12 -30.63
N ALA A 129 -8.14 16.69 -29.48
CA ALA A 129 -9.56 16.46 -29.26
C ALA A 129 -10.38 17.76 -29.29
N TYR A 130 -9.77 18.87 -28.89
CA TYR A 130 -10.37 20.20 -28.92
C TYR A 130 -9.46 21.17 -29.66
N GLU A 131 -9.94 21.64 -30.82
CA GLU A 131 -9.23 22.60 -31.65
C GLU A 131 -10.25 23.53 -32.32
N ASN A 132 -9.95 24.83 -32.39
CA ASN A 132 -10.82 25.86 -32.99
C ASN A 132 -12.26 25.92 -32.44
N GLY A 133 -12.45 25.61 -31.14
CA GLY A 133 -13.76 25.70 -30.48
C GLY A 133 -14.69 24.50 -30.71
N SER A 134 -14.23 23.44 -31.40
CA SER A 134 -15.04 22.25 -31.72
C SER A 134 -14.49 20.98 -31.08
N MET A 135 -15.38 20.15 -30.51
CA MET A 135 -15.09 18.76 -30.09
C MET A 135 -15.31 17.74 -31.21
N GLY A 136 -15.37 18.19 -32.47
CA GLY A 136 -15.79 17.38 -33.62
C GLY A 136 -14.96 16.11 -33.82
N LEU A 137 -13.73 16.04 -33.31
CA LEU A 137 -12.89 14.83 -33.42
C LEU A 137 -13.53 13.63 -32.71
N ILE A 138 -13.98 13.80 -31.47
CA ILE A 138 -14.52 12.70 -30.66
C ILE A 138 -15.86 12.23 -31.22
N GLU A 139 -16.72 13.16 -31.65
CA GLU A 139 -17.97 12.82 -32.29
C GLU A 139 -17.75 12.05 -33.61
N THR A 140 -16.86 12.57 -34.46
CA THR A 140 -16.49 11.93 -35.74
C THR A 140 -15.91 10.54 -35.49
N PHE A 141 -15.03 10.40 -34.51
CA PHE A 141 -14.43 9.13 -34.11
C PHE A 141 -15.50 8.11 -33.68
N VAL A 142 -16.37 8.48 -32.74
CA VAL A 142 -17.41 7.58 -32.23
C VAL A 142 -18.39 7.19 -33.35
N GLN A 143 -18.75 8.11 -34.25
CA GLN A 143 -19.56 7.80 -35.42
C GLN A 143 -18.85 6.86 -36.40
N ALA A 144 -17.56 7.07 -36.65
CA ALA A 144 -16.76 6.25 -37.56
C ALA A 144 -16.60 4.81 -37.04
N VAL A 145 -16.41 4.62 -35.73
CA VAL A 145 -16.37 3.29 -35.10
C VAL A 145 -17.73 2.59 -35.19
N ARG A 146 -18.84 3.29 -34.92
CA ARG A 146 -20.20 2.73 -35.02
C ARG A 146 -20.56 2.28 -36.44
N LYS A 147 -20.15 3.05 -37.45
CA LYS A 147 -20.41 2.75 -38.87
C LYS A 147 -19.42 1.75 -39.48
N GLY A 148 -18.39 1.32 -38.73
CA GLY A 148 -17.44 0.27 -39.11
C GLY A 148 -16.54 0.55 -40.31
N THR A 149 -16.57 1.77 -40.88
CA THR A 149 -16.10 2.01 -42.25
C THR A 149 -15.02 3.08 -42.38
N LYS A 150 -14.74 3.88 -41.33
CA LYS A 150 -13.80 5.04 -41.44
C LYS A 150 -12.82 5.25 -40.29
N ALA A 151 -12.86 4.45 -39.21
CA ALA A 151 -11.99 4.69 -38.05
C ALA A 151 -10.49 4.58 -38.37
N ARG A 152 -10.12 3.70 -39.33
CA ARG A 152 -8.73 3.50 -39.75
C ARG A 152 -8.15 4.68 -40.55
N GLU A 153 -9.00 5.45 -41.23
CA GLU A 153 -8.60 6.66 -41.97
C GLU A 153 -8.18 7.79 -41.03
N MET A 154 -8.52 7.67 -39.73
CA MET A 154 -8.19 8.67 -38.72
C MET A 154 -6.84 8.41 -38.06
N PHE A 155 -6.22 7.24 -38.28
CA PHE A 155 -4.96 6.88 -37.63
C PHE A 155 -3.82 7.78 -38.09
N ASP A 156 -2.92 8.03 -37.15
CA ASP A 156 -1.66 8.68 -37.47
C ASP A 156 -0.88 7.83 -38.48
N ALA A 157 -0.41 8.48 -39.55
CA ALA A 157 0.34 7.85 -40.63
C ALA A 157 1.59 7.12 -40.12
N ASP A 158 2.22 7.63 -39.05
CA ASP A 158 3.43 7.06 -38.47
C ASP A 158 3.20 5.66 -37.86
N ILE A 159 1.97 5.36 -37.43
CA ILE A 159 1.62 4.10 -36.78
C ILE A 159 0.69 3.22 -37.61
N ALA A 160 0.06 3.75 -38.67
CA ALA A 160 -0.94 3.10 -39.51
C ALA A 160 -0.39 2.03 -40.48
N GLN A 161 0.70 1.36 -40.11
CA GLN A 161 1.28 0.27 -40.90
C GLN A 161 0.46 -1.02 -40.78
N SER A 162 0.49 -1.87 -41.80
CA SER A 162 -0.32 -3.10 -41.88
C SER A 162 -0.10 -4.05 -40.69
N SER A 163 1.11 -4.09 -40.14
CA SER A 163 1.49 -4.87 -38.95
C SER A 163 0.76 -4.41 -37.67
N ASN A 164 0.38 -3.13 -37.61
CA ASN A 164 -0.20 -2.49 -36.43
C ASN A 164 -1.73 -2.43 -36.45
N ILE A 165 -2.36 -2.57 -37.63
CA ILE A 165 -3.81 -2.37 -37.80
C ILE A 165 -4.65 -3.21 -36.81
N LYS A 166 -4.32 -4.49 -36.61
CA LYS A 166 -5.06 -5.37 -35.67
C LYS A 166 -4.99 -4.89 -34.22
N VAL A 167 -3.89 -4.24 -33.85
CA VAL A 167 -3.69 -3.68 -32.51
C VAL A 167 -4.43 -2.36 -32.39
N LEU A 168 -4.29 -1.49 -33.40
CA LEU A 168 -5.00 -0.22 -33.47
C LEU A 168 -6.52 -0.40 -33.42
N ASP A 169 -7.08 -1.38 -34.14
CA ASP A 169 -8.52 -1.71 -34.05
C ASP A 169 -8.95 -2.04 -32.62
N LYS A 170 -8.12 -2.76 -31.85
CA LYS A 170 -8.40 -3.08 -30.45
C LYS A 170 -8.31 -1.87 -29.52
N ILE A 171 -7.35 -0.97 -29.75
CA ILE A 171 -7.22 0.30 -29.01
C ILE A 171 -8.42 1.20 -29.29
N VAL A 172 -8.86 1.28 -30.55
CA VAL A 172 -10.02 2.06 -30.99
C VAL A 172 -11.30 1.58 -30.34
N ASN A 173 -11.52 0.27 -30.30
CA ASN A 173 -12.68 -0.30 -29.62
C ASN A 173 -12.64 0.00 -28.11
N LEU A 174 -11.48 -0.13 -27.47
CA LEU A 174 -11.30 0.23 -26.07
C LEU A 174 -11.58 1.72 -25.81
N ALA A 175 -11.11 2.62 -26.68
CA ALA A 175 -11.39 4.04 -26.60
C ALA A 175 -12.89 4.33 -26.76
N ALA A 176 -13.56 3.68 -27.72
CA ALA A 176 -15.01 3.83 -27.92
C ALA A 176 -15.84 3.34 -26.73
N GLU A 177 -15.39 2.28 -26.03
CA GLU A 177 -16.01 1.80 -24.79
C GLU A 177 -15.83 2.80 -23.63
N CYS A 178 -14.65 3.43 -23.51
CA CYS A 178 -14.39 4.47 -22.53
C CYS A 178 -15.25 5.73 -22.77
N LEU A 179 -15.52 6.05 -24.04
CA LEU A 179 -16.29 7.22 -24.49
C LEU A 179 -17.82 7.02 -24.47
N ARG A 180 -18.34 5.94 -23.88
CA ARG A 180 -19.80 5.73 -23.81
C ARG A 180 -20.48 6.80 -22.97
N MET A 181 -21.65 7.26 -23.43
CA MET A 181 -22.48 8.23 -22.70
C MET A 181 -23.13 7.65 -21.45
N GLU A 182 -23.19 6.33 -21.30
CA GLU A 182 -23.74 5.67 -20.10
C GLU A 182 -22.59 5.23 -19.20
N MET A 183 -22.48 5.78 -17.98
CA MET A 183 -21.34 5.53 -17.07
C MET A 183 -21.17 4.05 -16.73
N SER A 184 -22.28 3.34 -16.51
CA SER A 184 -22.31 1.90 -16.19
C SER A 184 -21.70 1.02 -17.29
N LYS A 185 -21.67 1.52 -18.54
CA LYS A 185 -21.11 0.79 -19.69
C LYS A 185 -19.64 1.08 -19.95
N ARG A 186 -19.07 2.06 -19.26
CA ARG A 186 -17.63 2.34 -19.34
C ARG A 186 -16.88 1.27 -18.52
N PRO A 187 -15.75 0.74 -19.00
CA PRO A 187 -14.94 -0.22 -18.24
C PRO A 187 -14.36 0.43 -16.96
N ARG A 188 -13.84 -0.37 -16.02
CA ARG A 188 -13.01 0.18 -14.91
C ARG A 188 -11.59 0.37 -15.43
N MET A 189 -10.83 1.30 -14.84
CA MET A 189 -9.44 1.54 -15.27
C MET A 189 -8.54 0.31 -15.09
N GLU A 190 -8.84 -0.56 -14.12
CA GLU A 190 -8.20 -1.87 -13.96
C GLU A 190 -8.39 -2.74 -15.21
N ASP A 191 -9.63 -2.84 -15.71
CA ASP A 191 -9.96 -3.62 -16.91
C ASP A 191 -9.31 -3.02 -18.17
N VAL A 192 -9.23 -1.68 -18.25
CA VAL A 192 -8.53 -0.94 -19.31
C VAL A 192 -7.03 -1.25 -19.29
N ALA A 193 -6.40 -1.19 -18.12
CA ALA A 193 -4.98 -1.45 -17.94
C ALA A 193 -4.61 -2.89 -18.33
N GLU A 194 -5.39 -3.89 -17.90
CA GLU A 194 -5.10 -5.29 -18.27
C GLU A 194 -5.28 -5.52 -19.77
N ARG A 195 -6.29 -4.92 -20.40
CA ARG A 195 -6.47 -5.01 -21.86
C ARG A 195 -5.28 -4.41 -22.61
N LEU A 196 -4.79 -3.24 -22.20
CA LEU A 196 -3.59 -2.62 -22.79
C LEU A 196 -2.35 -3.49 -22.57
N ARG A 197 -2.17 -4.06 -21.37
CA ARG A 197 -1.06 -4.97 -21.05
C ARG A 197 -1.06 -6.21 -21.94
N MET A 198 -2.22 -6.80 -22.16
CA MET A 198 -2.39 -7.96 -23.04
C MET A 198 -2.10 -7.63 -24.51
N LEU A 199 -2.41 -6.41 -24.97
CA LEU A 199 -2.03 -5.94 -26.30
C LEU A 199 -0.51 -5.84 -26.47
N ILE A 200 0.19 -5.27 -25.48
CA ILE A 200 1.65 -5.15 -25.49
C ILE A 200 2.29 -6.55 -25.47
N LYS A 201 1.86 -7.44 -24.58
CA LYS A 201 2.39 -8.81 -24.47
C LYS A 201 2.23 -9.60 -25.77
N ALA A 202 1.07 -9.52 -26.42
CA ALA A 202 0.80 -10.21 -27.68
C ALA A 202 1.67 -9.70 -28.85
N ARG A 203 2.16 -8.46 -28.78
CA ARG A 203 3.10 -7.90 -29.77
C ARG A 203 4.53 -8.39 -29.52
N CYS A 204 4.98 -8.46 -28.26
CA CYS A 204 6.33 -8.97 -27.94
C CYS A 204 6.54 -10.42 -28.37
N GLN A 205 5.52 -11.28 -28.24
CA GLN A 205 5.60 -12.70 -28.63
C GLN A 205 5.75 -12.90 -30.14
N LYS A 206 5.16 -12.03 -30.98
CA LYS A 206 5.30 -12.10 -32.44
C LYS A 206 6.67 -11.64 -32.96
N GLY A 207 7.45 -10.93 -32.14
CA GLY A 207 8.81 -10.51 -32.48
C GLY A 207 9.84 -11.63 -32.36
N GLN A 208 9.63 -12.59 -31.45
CA GLN A 208 10.58 -13.67 -31.16
C GLN A 208 10.50 -14.85 -32.13
N GLU A 209 9.37 -15.07 -32.82
CA GLU A 209 9.24 -16.13 -33.84
C GLU A 209 9.97 -15.81 -35.16
N LYS A 210 10.27 -14.53 -35.45
CA LYS A 210 10.92 -14.13 -36.71
C LYS A 210 12.46 -14.23 -36.70
N THR A 211 13.10 -14.37 -35.55
CA THR A 211 14.56 -14.48 -35.42
C THR A 211 15.09 -15.92 -35.36
N ALA A 212 14.20 -16.93 -35.31
CA ALA A 212 14.57 -18.35 -35.24
C ALA A 212 14.73 -19.04 -36.61
N GLY A 213 14.50 -18.32 -37.71
CA GLY A 213 14.39 -18.89 -39.07
C GLY A 213 15.63 -18.79 -39.96
N HIS A 214 16.86 -18.75 -39.41
CA HIS A 214 18.04 -18.60 -40.27
C HIS A 214 19.31 -19.31 -39.78
N TRP A 215 19.25 -20.55 -39.29
CA TRP A 215 20.45 -21.41 -39.23
C TRP A 215 20.07 -22.90 -39.29
N THR A 216 19.89 -23.43 -40.50
CA THR A 216 20.10 -24.86 -40.78
C THR A 216 20.78 -24.99 -42.14
N LEU A 217 22.06 -25.35 -42.16
CA LEU A 217 22.68 -26.26 -43.13
C LEU A 217 24.18 -26.41 -42.82
N TRP A 218 24.56 -27.51 -42.17
CA TRP A 218 25.66 -28.43 -42.56
C TRP A 218 26.03 -29.36 -41.40
N GLY A 219 26.12 -30.66 -41.72
CA GLY A 219 27.02 -31.59 -41.01
C GLY A 219 26.41 -32.68 -40.14
N LYS A 220 25.88 -33.73 -40.78
CA LYS A 220 26.03 -35.16 -40.43
C LYS A 220 27.47 -35.46 -39.87
N GLN A 221 27.78 -36.39 -38.96
CA GLN A 221 27.32 -37.78 -38.81
C GLN A 221 27.89 -38.43 -37.51
N ASP A 222 27.14 -39.40 -36.99
CA ASP A 222 27.53 -40.72 -36.43
C ASP A 222 28.18 -40.94 -35.03
N ASN A 223 27.35 -41.62 -34.21
CA ASN A 223 27.57 -42.90 -33.51
C ASN A 223 28.52 -43.02 -32.30
N ASN A 224 27.95 -43.31 -31.12
CA ASN A 224 27.84 -44.71 -30.67
C ASN A 224 26.97 -44.91 -29.41
N THR A 225 26.38 -46.09 -29.39
CA THR A 225 25.23 -46.59 -28.61
C THR A 225 25.68 -47.46 -27.43
N THR A 226 24.97 -47.41 -26.29
CA THR A 226 24.62 -48.54 -25.38
C THR A 226 23.72 -47.99 -24.26
N GLN A 227 22.38 -47.98 -24.38
CA GLN A 227 21.41 -49.01 -23.93
C GLN A 227 21.63 -49.54 -22.48
N SER A 228 20.66 -49.55 -21.55
CA SER A 228 19.27 -49.09 -21.59
C SER A 228 18.70 -48.80 -20.18
N GLU A 229 17.79 -47.81 -20.16
CA GLU A 229 16.48 -47.72 -19.47
C GLU A 229 16.34 -47.92 -17.94
N ARG A 230 15.98 -46.82 -17.25
CA ARG A 230 14.59 -46.58 -16.79
C ARG A 230 14.33 -45.10 -16.49
N ILE A 231 13.13 -44.67 -16.88
CA ILE A 231 12.58 -43.32 -17.01
C ILE A 231 12.60 -42.50 -15.69
N SER A 232 13.23 -41.32 -15.71
CA SER A 232 12.72 -40.14 -14.99
C SER A 232 13.12 -38.87 -15.73
N SER A 233 12.12 -38.06 -16.05
CA SER A 233 12.20 -36.86 -16.89
C SER A 233 13.04 -35.77 -16.24
N SER A 234 14.26 -35.60 -16.73
CA SER A 234 15.04 -34.39 -16.54
C SER A 234 14.57 -33.35 -17.57
N ASN A 235 14.00 -32.23 -17.12
CA ASN A 235 14.01 -31.00 -17.90
C ASN A 235 14.80 -29.93 -17.14
N SER A 236 16.10 -29.99 -17.38
CA SER A 236 17.08 -28.94 -17.16
C SER A 236 16.74 -27.72 -18.03
N THR A 237 15.86 -26.86 -17.53
CA THR A 237 15.69 -25.48 -18.03
C THR A 237 15.85 -24.43 -16.92
N VAL A 238 16.21 -24.85 -15.72
CA VAL A 238 16.43 -23.97 -14.55
C VAL A 238 17.88 -23.46 -14.45
N PHE A 239 18.80 -24.00 -15.26
CA PHE A 239 20.23 -23.68 -15.15
C PHE A 239 20.71 -22.47 -15.96
N PHE A 240 19.84 -21.75 -16.68
CA PHE A 240 20.26 -20.62 -17.53
C PHE A 240 19.64 -19.25 -17.24
N ASN A 241 18.96 -19.06 -16.09
CA ASN A 241 18.44 -17.72 -15.72
C ASN A 241 18.78 -17.27 -14.29
N LEU A 242 19.74 -17.92 -13.63
CA LEU A 242 20.17 -17.56 -12.27
C LEU A 242 21.44 -16.68 -12.23
N ASN A 243 21.96 -16.24 -13.38
CA ASN A 243 23.11 -15.35 -13.44
C ASN A 243 22.80 -13.87 -13.15
N SER A 244 21.53 -13.47 -12.97
CA SER A 244 21.18 -12.06 -12.69
C SER A 244 20.98 -11.72 -11.22
N LEU A 245 21.18 -12.64 -10.28
CA LEU A 245 20.91 -12.43 -8.84
C LEU A 245 22.14 -12.50 -7.93
N GLY A 246 23.35 -12.77 -8.44
CA GLY A 246 24.57 -12.72 -7.61
C GLY A 246 24.55 -13.61 -6.35
N ILE A 247 23.83 -14.74 -6.36
CA ILE A 247 23.72 -15.64 -5.20
C ILE A 247 24.92 -16.60 -5.19
N PHE A 248 26.04 -16.15 -4.62
CA PHE A 248 27.35 -16.85 -4.66
C PHE A 248 27.50 -18.05 -3.71
N SER A 249 26.42 -18.62 -3.15
CA SER A 249 26.53 -19.81 -2.29
C SER A 249 25.34 -20.75 -2.42
N ARG A 250 25.62 -22.05 -2.51
CA ARG A 250 24.59 -23.12 -2.49
C ARG A 250 23.66 -22.98 -1.28
N ASN A 251 24.19 -22.52 -0.14
CA ASN A 251 23.43 -22.29 1.09
C ASN A 251 22.49 -21.08 0.99
N ALA A 252 22.91 -20.03 0.30
CA ALA A 252 22.11 -18.83 0.10
C ALA A 252 20.88 -19.13 -0.78
N HIS A 253 21.06 -19.91 -1.85
CA HIS A 253 19.97 -20.36 -2.71
C HIS A 253 18.98 -21.30 -1.99
N THR A 254 19.48 -22.21 -1.15
CA THR A 254 18.60 -23.08 -0.36
C THR A 254 17.78 -22.29 0.65
N ASN A 255 18.38 -21.31 1.34
CA ASN A 255 17.67 -20.42 2.25
C ASN A 255 16.60 -19.61 1.51
N PHE A 256 16.96 -19.04 0.36
CA PHE A 256 16.02 -18.27 -0.48
C PHE A 256 14.77 -19.09 -0.83
N LYS A 257 14.95 -20.33 -1.26
CA LYS A 257 13.81 -21.23 -1.58
C LYS A 257 13.00 -21.63 -0.36
N ARG A 258 13.66 -21.94 0.76
CA ARG A 258 13.01 -22.31 2.02
C ARG A 258 12.15 -21.17 2.54
N ASN A 259 12.69 -19.95 2.53
CA ASN A 259 12.06 -18.74 3.05
C ASN A 259 11.03 -18.12 2.08
N GLY A 260 10.57 -18.86 1.07
CA GLY A 260 9.47 -18.42 0.18
C GLY A 260 9.87 -17.52 -0.98
N GLY A 261 11.16 -17.35 -1.27
CA GLY A 261 11.68 -16.48 -2.31
C GLY A 261 11.04 -16.63 -3.71
N PRO A 262 10.77 -17.84 -4.22
CA PRO A 262 10.11 -18.00 -5.53
C PRO A 262 8.73 -17.32 -5.65
N VAL A 263 8.01 -17.19 -4.54
CA VAL A 263 6.72 -16.49 -4.49
C VAL A 263 6.94 -15.01 -4.23
N LEU A 264 7.69 -14.69 -3.16
CA LEU A 264 7.89 -13.32 -2.68
C LEU A 264 8.59 -12.40 -3.68
N GLN A 265 9.47 -12.93 -4.55
CA GLN A 265 10.12 -12.13 -5.60
C GLN A 265 9.13 -11.57 -6.65
N ASN A 266 7.91 -12.12 -6.72
CA ASN A 266 6.88 -11.69 -7.67
C ASN A 266 5.86 -10.74 -7.02
N VAL A 267 5.99 -10.47 -5.72
CA VAL A 267 5.10 -9.55 -4.98
C VAL A 267 5.46 -8.13 -5.36
N LYS A 268 4.49 -7.40 -5.92
CA LYS A 268 4.69 -6.01 -6.35
C LYS A 268 4.86 -5.12 -5.11
N GLY A 269 5.84 -4.21 -5.17
CA GLY A 269 6.12 -3.28 -4.06
C GLY A 269 7.08 -3.84 -3.00
N LEU A 270 7.42 -5.14 -3.05
CA LEU A 270 8.41 -5.75 -2.16
C LEU A 270 9.78 -5.81 -2.83
N TYR A 271 10.79 -5.20 -2.22
CA TYR A 271 12.17 -5.31 -2.69
C TYR A 271 12.88 -6.52 -2.06
N ILE A 272 13.52 -7.35 -2.89
CA ILE A 272 14.33 -8.47 -2.41
C ILE A 272 15.79 -8.06 -2.30
N PHE A 273 16.25 -7.81 -1.08
CA PHE A 273 17.63 -7.48 -0.78
C PHE A 273 18.51 -8.73 -0.74
N THR A 274 19.73 -8.60 -1.22
CA THR A 274 20.83 -9.53 -0.92
C THR A 274 21.41 -9.23 0.46
N LYS A 275 22.05 -10.23 1.08
CA LYS A 275 22.79 -10.08 2.33
C LYS A 275 23.91 -9.05 2.18
N SER A 276 24.52 -8.97 1.00
CA SER A 276 25.58 -8.00 0.69
C SER A 276 25.06 -6.56 0.72
N GLU A 277 23.90 -6.32 0.10
CA GLU A 277 23.23 -5.02 0.15
C GLU A 277 22.84 -4.63 1.57
N LEU A 278 22.24 -5.55 2.33
CA LEU A 278 21.89 -5.28 3.73
C LEU A 278 23.11 -4.90 4.56
N ARG A 279 24.24 -5.61 4.40
CA ARG A 279 25.49 -5.27 5.11
C ARG A 279 26.03 -3.89 4.74
N LYS A 280 25.84 -3.45 3.49
CA LYS A 280 26.26 -2.10 3.06
C LYS A 280 25.38 -1.04 3.70
N ILE A 281 24.06 -1.20 3.61
CA ILE A 281 23.13 -0.17 4.12
C ILE A 281 23.14 -0.07 5.64
N THR A 282 23.41 -1.17 6.37
CA THR A 282 23.54 -1.15 7.84
C THR A 282 24.95 -0.84 8.33
N ASN A 283 25.89 -0.56 7.42
CA ASN A 283 27.32 -0.39 7.73
C ASN A 283 27.84 -1.52 8.64
N ASN A 284 27.55 -2.77 8.27
CA ASN A 284 27.89 -3.97 9.04
C ASN A 284 27.23 -4.04 10.43
N ASN A 285 25.99 -3.53 10.56
CA ASN A 285 25.22 -3.44 11.81
C ASN A 285 25.87 -2.53 12.87
N SER A 286 26.46 -1.42 12.44
CA SER A 286 27.19 -0.51 13.34
C SER A 286 26.28 0.27 14.30
N GLU A 287 25.02 0.50 13.92
CA GLU A 287 24.04 1.25 14.73
C GLU A 287 22.91 0.31 15.18
N PHE A 288 23.11 -0.24 16.37
CA PHE A 288 22.17 -1.15 17.02
C PHE A 288 21.07 -0.36 17.74
N LEU A 289 19.80 -0.67 17.47
CA LEU A 289 18.67 0.07 18.02
C LEU A 289 18.06 -0.67 19.23
N SER A 290 17.72 -1.95 19.08
CA SER A 290 17.09 -2.74 20.14
C SER A 290 17.15 -4.25 19.90
N VAL A 291 16.93 -5.02 20.97
CA VAL A 291 16.58 -6.45 20.93
C VAL A 291 15.10 -6.55 21.31
N GLY A 292 14.23 -6.73 20.33
CA GLY A 292 12.81 -7.04 20.57
C GLY A 292 12.55 -8.54 20.67
N SER A 293 11.28 -8.92 20.89
CA SER A 293 10.80 -10.31 20.77
C SER A 293 11.11 -10.94 19.41
N PHE A 294 11.20 -10.11 18.37
CA PHE A 294 11.51 -10.53 16.99
C PHE A 294 13.01 -10.51 16.66
N GLY A 295 13.88 -10.14 17.62
CA GLY A 295 15.32 -10.18 17.45
C GLY A 295 15.96 -8.80 17.30
N LYS A 296 17.13 -8.78 16.65
CA LYS A 296 17.99 -7.60 16.56
C LYS A 296 17.48 -6.61 15.50
N VAL A 297 17.24 -5.37 15.90
CA VAL A 297 16.90 -4.25 15.01
C VAL A 297 18.11 -3.36 14.83
N CYS A 298 18.51 -3.14 13.58
CA CYS A 298 19.62 -2.27 13.21
C CYS A 298 19.12 -1.15 12.30
N LYS A 299 19.68 0.05 12.44
CA LYS A 299 19.41 1.13 11.50
C LYS A 299 20.22 0.93 10.22
N GLY A 300 19.62 1.26 9.09
CA GLY A 300 20.29 1.31 7.80
C GLY A 300 19.98 2.60 7.04
N THR A 301 20.74 2.86 5.99
CA THR A 301 20.54 4.00 5.08
C THR A 301 20.61 3.51 3.63
N LEU A 302 19.52 3.70 2.88
CA LEU A 302 19.47 3.41 1.44
C LEU A 302 20.27 4.46 0.62
N PRO A 303 20.63 4.16 -0.65
CA PRO A 303 21.46 5.06 -1.48
C PRO A 303 20.90 6.49 -1.65
N GLU A 304 19.59 6.67 -1.56
CA GLU A 304 18.95 7.99 -1.57
C GLU A 304 18.92 8.73 -0.21
N ASN A 305 19.72 8.31 0.78
CA ASN A 305 19.71 8.79 2.17
C ASN A 305 18.40 8.52 2.94
N THR A 306 17.57 7.59 2.47
CA THR A 306 16.39 7.14 3.21
C THR A 306 16.81 6.23 4.36
N ALA A 307 16.46 6.61 5.60
CA ALA A 307 16.68 5.79 6.78
C ALA A 307 15.69 4.61 6.81
N VAL A 308 16.20 3.42 7.15
CA VAL A 308 15.41 2.18 7.26
C VAL A 308 15.73 1.43 8.55
N ALA A 309 14.79 0.61 9.00
CA ALA A 309 15.01 -0.35 10.07
C ALA A 309 15.15 -1.76 9.49
N VAL A 310 16.24 -2.45 9.81
CA VAL A 310 16.48 -3.85 9.43
C VAL A 310 16.28 -4.73 10.65
N MET A 311 15.27 -5.59 10.58
CA MET A 311 14.87 -6.48 11.66
C MET A 311 15.03 -7.93 11.23
N SER A 312 15.58 -8.77 12.11
CA SER A 312 15.53 -10.23 11.89
C SER A 312 14.10 -10.72 12.11
N SER A 313 13.61 -11.69 11.35
CA SER A 313 12.30 -12.32 11.60
C SER A 313 12.44 -13.58 12.47
N VAL A 314 11.41 -14.42 12.46
CA VAL A 314 11.47 -15.81 12.93
C VAL A 314 12.14 -16.73 11.89
N LYS A 315 12.73 -17.82 12.35
CA LYS A 315 13.26 -18.87 11.46
C LYS A 315 12.10 -19.57 10.76
N VAL A 316 12.09 -19.52 9.42
CA VAL A 316 11.04 -20.14 8.61
C VAL A 316 11.29 -21.64 8.52
N THR A 317 10.40 -22.42 9.13
CA THR A 317 10.31 -23.87 8.96
C THR A 317 9.37 -24.21 7.80
N GLU A 318 9.41 -25.44 7.29
CA GLU A 318 8.46 -25.86 6.23
C GLU A 318 7.00 -25.74 6.69
N ALA A 319 6.72 -25.95 7.98
CA ALA A 319 5.37 -25.81 8.54
C ALA A 319 4.86 -24.36 8.56
N LEU A 320 5.75 -23.38 8.76
CA LEU A 320 5.40 -21.95 8.87
C LEU A 320 5.58 -21.18 7.56
N LYS A 321 6.07 -21.85 6.51
CA LYS A 321 6.44 -21.20 5.25
C LYS A 321 5.29 -20.47 4.58
N GLU A 322 4.13 -21.11 4.46
CA GLU A 322 2.96 -20.52 3.79
C GLU A 322 2.44 -19.32 4.57
N GLN A 323 2.34 -19.44 5.90
CA GLN A 323 1.93 -18.35 6.78
C GLN A 323 2.90 -17.16 6.71
N PHE A 324 4.20 -17.43 6.63
CA PHE A 324 5.21 -16.39 6.48
C PHE A 324 5.05 -15.64 5.16
N ILE A 325 4.85 -16.36 4.04
CA ILE A 325 4.64 -15.76 2.72
C ILE A 325 3.38 -14.90 2.72
N GLU A 326 2.25 -15.46 3.16
CA GLU A 326 0.96 -14.75 3.25
C GLU A 326 1.11 -13.46 4.08
N GLN A 327 1.83 -13.55 5.20
CA GLN A 327 2.05 -12.41 6.07
C GLN A 327 2.87 -11.30 5.41
N ILE A 328 3.96 -11.64 4.72
CA ILE A 328 4.77 -10.65 3.99
C ILE A 328 3.96 -10.03 2.85
N GLU A 329 3.13 -10.81 2.15
CA GLU A 329 2.23 -10.30 1.12
C GLU A 329 1.22 -9.30 1.70
N ILE A 330 0.58 -9.61 2.82
CA ILE A 330 -0.36 -8.71 3.50
C ILE A 330 0.37 -7.42 3.93
N GLN A 331 1.52 -7.53 4.61
CA GLN A 331 2.29 -6.37 5.07
C GLN A 331 2.74 -5.46 3.92
N THR A 332 3.12 -6.03 2.78
CA THR A 332 3.56 -5.25 1.60
C THR A 332 2.43 -4.38 1.05
N HIS A 333 1.18 -4.83 1.12
CA HIS A 333 0.03 -4.13 0.55
C HIS A 333 -0.72 -3.25 1.56
N MET A 334 -0.47 -3.42 2.86
CA MET A 334 -1.06 -2.61 3.92
C MET A 334 -0.40 -1.24 4.02
N MET A 335 -0.85 -0.31 3.18
CA MET A 335 -0.35 1.07 3.15
C MET A 335 -1.30 2.00 3.89
N HIS A 336 -0.91 2.43 5.09
CA HIS A 336 -1.63 3.41 5.88
C HIS A 336 -0.65 4.32 6.63
N VAL A 337 -1.01 5.59 6.83
CA VAL A 337 -0.12 6.57 7.51
C VAL A 337 0.26 6.11 8.92
N ASN A 338 -0.62 5.38 9.60
CA ASN A 338 -0.40 4.86 10.95
C ASN A 338 0.02 3.38 11.04
N ILE A 339 0.47 2.77 9.95
CA ILE A 339 0.99 1.40 9.93
C ILE A 339 2.42 1.45 9.42
N LEU A 340 3.31 0.68 10.04
CA LEU A 340 4.72 0.65 9.67
C LEU A 340 4.89 -0.03 8.30
N ASN A 341 5.42 0.71 7.34
CA ASN A 341 5.56 0.24 5.97
C ASN A 341 6.73 -0.75 5.80
N LEU A 342 6.44 -1.94 5.25
CA LEU A 342 7.44 -2.92 4.84
C LEU A 342 7.98 -2.55 3.44
N ILE A 343 9.29 -2.30 3.34
CA ILE A 343 9.97 -1.92 2.09
C ILE A 343 10.47 -3.16 1.36
N GLY A 344 10.97 -4.15 2.10
CA GLY A 344 11.61 -5.31 1.48
C GLY A 344 12.06 -6.37 2.46
N CYS A 345 12.67 -7.42 1.93
CA CYS A 345 13.21 -8.52 2.74
C CYS A 345 14.46 -9.14 2.11
N CYS A 346 15.28 -9.79 2.94
CA CYS A 346 16.40 -10.61 2.53
C CYS A 346 16.12 -12.06 2.93
N LEU A 347 15.99 -12.92 1.92
CA LEU A 347 15.56 -14.31 2.08
C LEU A 347 16.71 -15.32 1.96
N GLU A 348 17.91 -14.89 1.55
CA GLU A 348 19.06 -15.80 1.33
C GLU A 348 19.85 -16.16 2.62
N VAL A 349 19.29 -15.84 3.78
CA VAL A 349 19.88 -16.07 5.11
C VAL A 349 19.08 -17.09 5.93
N ASP A 350 19.69 -17.67 6.97
CA ASP A 350 19.00 -18.72 7.74
C ASP A 350 17.76 -18.19 8.48
N VAL A 351 17.82 -16.96 8.96
CA VAL A 351 16.67 -16.25 9.51
C VAL A 351 16.44 -15.04 8.60
N PRO A 352 15.30 -14.94 7.91
CA PRO A 352 15.01 -13.80 7.04
C PRO A 352 15.19 -12.46 7.76
N MET A 353 15.56 -11.44 7.00
CA MET A 353 15.61 -10.07 7.51
C MET A 353 14.56 -9.24 6.77
N LEU A 354 13.80 -8.44 7.50
CA LEU A 354 12.77 -7.55 7.00
C LEU A 354 13.27 -6.10 7.10
N VAL A 355 12.93 -5.30 6.10
CA VAL A 355 13.37 -3.90 5.98
C VAL A 355 12.14 -3.02 6.00
N TYR A 356 12.01 -2.19 7.02
CA TYR A 356 10.90 -1.27 7.23
C TYR A 356 11.33 0.18 7.08
N GLU A 357 10.35 1.07 6.89
CA GLU A 357 10.56 2.50 7.14
C GLU A 357 11.09 2.74 8.56
N PHE A 358 11.91 3.79 8.74
CA PHE A 358 12.48 4.10 10.05
C PHE A 358 11.61 5.07 10.85
N ALA A 359 11.18 4.63 12.04
CA ALA A 359 10.45 5.45 13.01
C ALA A 359 11.43 6.04 14.05
N GLY A 360 11.87 7.27 13.83
CA GLY A 360 13.02 7.86 14.51
C GLY A 360 12.87 8.16 16.00
N LYS A 361 11.66 8.16 16.56
CA LYS A 361 11.42 8.37 18.01
C LYS A 361 11.37 7.08 18.82
N GLY A 362 11.45 5.91 18.17
CA GLY A 362 11.38 4.62 18.85
C GLY A 362 9.96 4.24 19.25
N SER A 363 9.82 3.36 20.23
CA SER A 363 8.52 2.84 20.68
C SER A 363 7.82 3.78 21.65
N LEU A 364 6.49 3.67 21.74
CA LEU A 364 5.70 4.36 22.75
C LEU A 364 6.09 3.89 24.17
N GLN A 365 6.47 2.62 24.33
CA GLN A 365 6.99 2.07 25.58
C GLN A 365 8.22 2.85 26.08
N ASP A 366 9.19 3.09 25.19
CA ASP A 366 10.43 3.82 25.53
C ASP A 366 10.16 5.26 25.93
N ILE A 367 9.15 5.89 25.33
CA ILE A 367 8.78 7.29 25.59
C ILE A 367 8.02 7.42 26.93
N LEU A 368 7.11 6.49 27.23
CA LEU A 368 6.34 6.51 28.46
C LEU A 368 7.17 6.06 29.67
N HIS A 369 7.95 4.98 29.51
CA HIS A 369 8.54 4.24 30.64
C HIS A 369 10.07 4.05 30.53
N GLY A 370 10.67 4.30 29.37
CA GLY A 370 12.10 4.15 29.15
C GLY A 370 12.96 5.30 29.70
N ASN A 371 14.25 5.27 29.39
CA ASN A 371 15.23 6.30 29.79
C ASN A 371 14.92 7.68 29.19
N SER A 372 14.05 7.74 28.18
CA SER A 372 13.51 8.96 27.57
C SER A 372 12.40 9.62 28.39
N ARG A 373 12.15 9.18 29.64
CA ARG A 373 11.12 9.75 30.54
C ARG A 373 11.16 11.27 30.70
N ASN A 374 12.32 11.90 30.47
CA ASN A 374 12.46 13.37 30.49
C ASN A 374 11.78 14.07 29.29
N GLN A 375 11.40 13.32 28.25
CA GLN A 375 10.63 13.83 27.14
C GLN A 375 9.20 14.09 27.60
N LYS A 376 8.79 15.36 27.57
CA LYS A 376 7.42 15.75 27.86
C LYS A 376 6.50 15.23 26.76
N LEU A 377 5.45 14.53 27.15
CA LEU A 377 4.40 14.06 26.24
C LEU A 377 3.09 14.78 26.61
N PRO A 378 2.84 15.98 26.07
CA PRO A 378 1.64 16.77 26.40
C PRO A 378 0.37 16.06 25.93
N LEU A 379 -0.79 16.44 26.51
CA LEU A 379 -2.08 15.81 26.22
C LEU A 379 -2.40 15.78 24.72
N ASP A 380 -2.13 16.86 24.00
CA ASP A 380 -2.33 16.94 22.54
C ASP A 380 -1.60 15.85 21.76
N LEU A 381 -0.38 15.53 22.21
CA LEU A 381 0.45 14.52 21.58
C LEU A 381 -0.03 13.12 21.94
N ARG A 382 -0.47 12.90 23.19
CA ARG A 382 -1.10 11.63 23.60
C ARG A 382 -2.39 11.36 22.85
N LEU A 383 -3.23 12.38 22.66
CA LEU A 383 -4.43 12.31 21.83
C LEU A 383 -4.08 12.05 20.37
N HIS A 384 -3.06 12.72 19.83
CA HIS A 384 -2.60 12.47 18.45
C HIS A 384 -2.16 11.01 18.25
N ILE A 385 -1.38 10.47 19.20
CA ILE A 385 -0.94 9.08 19.19
C ILE A 385 -2.13 8.13 19.32
N ALA A 386 -3.03 8.36 20.28
CA ALA A 386 -4.23 7.54 20.47
C ALA A 386 -5.11 7.51 19.22
N ILE A 387 -5.40 8.67 18.63
CA ILE A 387 -6.21 8.78 17.41
C ILE A 387 -5.53 8.07 16.25
N GLY A 388 -4.24 8.31 16.01
CA GLY A 388 -3.52 7.69 14.90
C GLY A 388 -3.43 6.16 15.04
N THR A 389 -3.13 5.66 16.24
CA THR A 389 -3.16 4.22 16.52
C THR A 389 -4.56 3.64 16.29
N ALA A 390 -5.61 4.32 16.77
CA ALA A 390 -6.98 3.87 16.56
C ALA A 390 -7.36 3.83 15.07
N GLN A 391 -6.96 4.85 14.29
CA GLN A 391 -7.16 4.90 12.84
C GLN A 391 -6.43 3.76 12.12
N GLY A 392 -5.20 3.44 12.53
CA GLY A 392 -4.45 2.31 12.00
C GLY A 392 -5.16 0.97 12.26
N LEU A 393 -5.65 0.75 13.47
CA LEU A 393 -6.41 -0.47 13.81
C LEU A 393 -7.75 -0.54 13.05
N THR A 394 -8.48 0.57 12.92
CA THR A 394 -9.70 0.62 12.08
C THR A 394 -9.42 0.23 10.64
N TYR A 395 -8.30 0.71 10.07
CA TYR A 395 -7.89 0.33 8.72
C TYR A 395 -7.60 -1.18 8.62
N MET A 396 -6.90 -1.76 9.61
CA MET A 396 -6.63 -3.21 9.64
C MET A 396 -7.92 -4.03 9.72
N HIS A 397 -8.86 -3.63 10.57
CA HIS A 397 -10.14 -4.33 10.77
C HIS A 397 -11.07 -4.23 9.55
N SER A 398 -10.88 -3.22 8.69
CA SER A 398 -11.64 -3.03 7.45
C SER A 398 -10.88 -3.46 6.18
N TYR A 399 -9.72 -4.11 6.33
CA TYR A 399 -8.85 -4.43 5.20
C TYR A 399 -9.44 -5.53 4.30
N GLY A 400 -9.90 -5.14 3.10
CA GLY A 400 -10.43 -6.05 2.09
C GLY A 400 -11.71 -6.77 2.53
N ASN A 401 -11.88 -8.04 2.13
CA ASN A 401 -13.01 -8.89 2.54
C ASN A 401 -12.72 -9.70 3.81
N GLN A 402 -11.53 -9.53 4.42
CA GLN A 402 -11.09 -10.29 5.58
C GLN A 402 -10.39 -9.36 6.57
N ALA A 403 -11.08 -9.03 7.66
CA ALA A 403 -10.52 -8.23 8.74
C ALA A 403 -9.18 -8.81 9.24
N ILE A 404 -8.13 -7.98 9.17
CA ILE A 404 -6.81 -8.32 9.70
C ILE A 404 -6.79 -7.97 11.18
N ARG A 405 -6.48 -8.97 12.02
CA ARG A 405 -6.38 -8.84 13.47
C ARG A 405 -4.92 -8.73 13.86
N HIS A 406 -4.57 -7.73 14.64
CA HIS A 406 -3.20 -7.50 15.05
C HIS A 406 -2.72 -8.56 16.02
N GLY A 407 -3.46 -8.80 17.11
CA GLY A 407 -3.19 -9.86 18.09
C GLY A 407 -2.02 -9.64 19.04
N ASP A 408 -1.35 -8.49 19.00
CA ASP A 408 -0.23 -8.11 19.88
C ASP A 408 -0.13 -6.58 19.99
N VAL A 409 -1.27 -5.90 20.19
CA VAL A 409 -1.29 -4.44 20.28
C VAL A 409 -0.77 -4.03 21.66
N LYS A 410 0.39 -3.38 21.71
CA LYS A 410 1.03 -2.91 22.95
C LYS A 410 1.93 -1.71 22.68
N PRO A 411 2.35 -0.94 23.70
CA PRO A 411 3.20 0.23 23.51
C PRO A 411 4.52 -0.05 22.79
N ASP A 412 5.12 -1.24 22.95
CA ASP A 412 6.34 -1.65 22.22
C ASP A 412 6.13 -1.71 20.70
N ASN A 413 4.92 -2.08 20.26
CA ASN A 413 4.56 -2.24 18.85
C ASN A 413 3.90 -0.98 18.25
N ILE A 414 3.94 0.14 18.97
CA ILE A 414 3.52 1.46 18.47
C ILE A 414 4.78 2.32 18.37
N LEU A 415 5.38 2.35 17.19
CA LEU A 415 6.56 3.18 16.93
C LEU A 415 6.13 4.60 16.57
N LEU A 416 6.98 5.59 16.86
CA LEU A 416 6.71 6.99 16.52
C LEU A 416 7.74 7.49 15.52
N ASP A 417 7.28 8.12 14.44
CA ASP A 417 8.17 8.80 13.50
C ASP A 417 8.71 10.13 14.06
N ASP A 418 9.54 10.84 13.31
CA ASP A 418 10.15 12.10 13.75
C ASP A 418 9.13 13.22 14.05
N LYS A 419 7.90 13.08 13.55
CA LYS A 419 6.76 13.98 13.76
C LYS A 419 5.78 13.45 14.81
N PHE A 420 6.13 12.37 15.52
CA PHE A 420 5.28 11.66 16.48
C PHE A 420 4.00 11.07 15.88
N VAL A 421 3.98 10.82 14.57
CA VAL A 421 2.90 10.03 13.96
C VAL A 421 3.08 8.58 14.40
N PRO A 422 2.06 7.94 15.00
CA PRO A 422 2.17 6.56 15.43
C PRO A 422 2.16 5.61 14.24
N LYS A 423 2.97 4.56 14.31
CA LYS A 423 3.21 3.51 13.32
C LYS A 423 3.07 2.16 14.00
N ILE A 424 1.96 1.48 13.74
CA ILE A 424 1.71 0.13 14.26
C ILE A 424 2.64 -0.86 13.57
N SER A 425 3.45 -1.59 14.34
CA SER A 425 4.40 -2.61 13.86
C SER A 425 3.98 -4.02 14.23
N ASP A 426 4.70 -5.03 13.75
CA ASP A 426 4.64 -6.42 14.23
C ASP A 426 3.27 -7.13 14.15
N PHE A 427 2.33 -6.58 13.39
CA PHE A 427 1.05 -7.22 13.15
C PHE A 427 1.18 -8.52 12.35
N GLY A 428 0.33 -9.50 12.67
CA GLY A 428 0.21 -10.79 11.99
C GLY A 428 1.32 -11.81 12.26
N LEU A 429 2.36 -11.43 13.03
CA LEU A 429 3.40 -12.35 13.49
C LEU A 429 2.94 -13.27 14.62
N TRP A 430 1.88 -12.91 15.35
CA TRP A 430 1.31 -13.74 16.41
C TRP A 430 0.86 -15.14 15.91
N LYS A 431 0.43 -15.25 14.64
CA LYS A 431 0.10 -16.55 14.02
C LYS A 431 1.33 -17.45 13.89
N LEU A 432 2.47 -16.87 13.55
CA LEU A 432 3.76 -17.57 13.44
C LEU A 432 4.34 -17.93 14.81
N LEU A 433 4.01 -17.14 15.84
CA LEU A 433 4.41 -17.35 17.23
C LEU A 433 3.42 -18.20 18.03
N ARG A 434 2.34 -18.68 17.40
CA ARG A 434 1.25 -19.40 18.07
C ARG A 434 1.77 -20.66 18.77
N GLU A 435 2.75 -21.36 18.21
CA GLU A 435 3.38 -22.51 18.87
C GLU A 435 4.13 -22.08 20.15
N GLU A 436 4.89 -20.98 20.15
CA GLU A 436 5.61 -20.51 21.35
C GLU A 436 4.66 -20.02 22.46
N TYR A 437 3.50 -19.44 22.09
CA TYR A 437 2.46 -19.01 23.03
C TYR A 437 1.81 -20.18 23.80
N TYR A 438 1.50 -21.29 23.13
CA TYR A 438 0.92 -22.48 23.78
C TYR A 438 1.95 -23.27 24.60
N PHE A 439 3.24 -23.17 24.30
CA PHE A 439 4.33 -23.85 25.03
C PHE A 439 4.93 -23.05 26.20
N GLY A 440 4.26 -21.98 26.67
CA GLY A 440 4.53 -21.39 27.98
C GLY A 440 5.66 -20.36 28.05
N LYS A 441 6.01 -19.71 26.94
CA LYS A 441 7.01 -18.63 26.88
C LYS A 441 6.39 -17.22 26.89
N ILE A 442 5.22 -17.07 27.49
CA ILE A 442 4.57 -15.76 27.62
C ILE A 442 5.34 -14.94 28.66
N VAL A 443 5.92 -13.81 28.25
CA VAL A 443 6.55 -12.88 29.18
C VAL A 443 5.43 -12.19 29.96
N ALA A 444 5.52 -12.17 31.30
CA ALA A 444 4.47 -11.61 32.16
C ALA A 444 4.03 -10.19 31.74
N GLY A 445 4.93 -9.35 31.21
CA GLY A 445 4.60 -8.01 30.70
C GLY A 445 3.64 -8.00 29.50
N ASP A 446 3.72 -8.98 28.60
CA ASP A 446 2.84 -9.04 27.44
C ASP A 446 1.40 -9.40 27.83
N MET A 447 1.21 -10.18 28.91
CA MET A 447 -0.12 -10.57 29.41
C MET A 447 -0.97 -9.38 29.83
N ALA A 448 -0.36 -8.23 30.12
CA ALA A 448 -1.04 -7.04 30.58
C ALA A 448 -1.96 -6.40 29.52
N TYR A 449 -1.75 -6.75 28.24
CA TYR A 449 -2.54 -6.26 27.10
C TYR A 449 -3.43 -7.33 26.49
N VAL A 450 -3.23 -8.61 26.84
CA VAL A 450 -3.95 -9.72 26.21
C VAL A 450 -5.40 -9.77 26.70
N ASP A 451 -6.34 -9.84 25.75
CA ASP A 451 -7.76 -10.00 26.02
C ASP A 451 -8.03 -11.28 26.85
N PRO A 452 -8.62 -11.17 28.06
CA PRO A 452 -8.90 -12.33 28.89
C PRO A 452 -9.90 -13.29 28.24
N VAL A 453 -10.76 -12.83 27.34
CA VAL A 453 -11.67 -13.69 26.58
C VAL A 453 -10.90 -14.49 25.53
N PHE A 454 -9.93 -13.88 24.86
CA PHE A 454 -9.01 -14.59 23.95
C PHE A 454 -8.20 -15.65 24.71
N LEU A 455 -7.67 -15.35 25.90
CA LEU A 455 -6.95 -16.33 26.72
C LEU A 455 -7.82 -17.54 27.09
N LYS A 456 -9.10 -17.32 27.41
CA LYS A 456 -10.04 -18.38 27.79
C LYS A 456 -10.51 -19.20 26.59
N THR A 457 -10.77 -18.57 25.45
CA THR A 457 -11.44 -19.18 24.29
C THR A 457 -10.46 -19.63 23.19
N GLY A 458 -9.26 -19.06 23.16
CA GLY A 458 -8.31 -19.19 22.06
C GLY A 458 -8.75 -18.51 20.75
N GLN A 459 -9.84 -17.74 20.75
CA GLN A 459 -10.39 -17.09 19.57
C GLN A 459 -9.98 -15.61 19.53
N LEU A 460 -9.09 -15.26 18.60
CA LEU A 460 -8.70 -13.88 18.39
C LEU A 460 -9.76 -13.16 17.53
N THR A 461 -10.24 -12.02 18.01
CA THR A 461 -11.23 -11.19 17.30
C THR A 461 -10.72 -9.75 17.16
N GLU A 462 -11.38 -8.96 16.34
CA GLU A 462 -11.19 -7.51 16.22
C GLU A 462 -11.36 -6.83 17.60
N LYS A 463 -12.27 -7.37 18.42
CA LYS A 463 -12.52 -6.90 19.78
C LYS A 463 -11.40 -7.22 20.77
N SER A 464 -10.52 -8.17 20.45
CA SER A 464 -9.31 -8.44 21.23
C SER A 464 -8.27 -7.33 21.03
N ASP A 465 -8.18 -6.76 19.82
CA ASP A 465 -7.35 -5.57 19.56
C ASP A 465 -7.95 -4.35 20.27
N VAL A 466 -9.29 -4.21 20.32
CA VAL A 466 -9.97 -3.14 21.07
C VAL A 466 -9.61 -3.18 22.56
N TYR A 467 -9.64 -4.37 23.16
CA TYR A 467 -9.25 -4.54 24.58
C TYR A 467 -7.82 -4.07 24.82
N SER A 468 -6.90 -4.54 23.97
CA SER A 468 -5.48 -4.20 24.04
C SER A 468 -5.26 -2.68 23.91
N PHE A 469 -5.99 -2.03 22.99
CA PHE A 469 -5.98 -0.58 22.83
C PHE A 469 -6.54 0.16 24.06
N GLY A 470 -7.56 -0.38 24.73
CA GLY A 470 -8.09 0.16 25.97
C GLY A 470 -7.03 0.23 27.08
N ALA A 471 -6.16 -0.79 27.19
CA ALA A 471 -5.04 -0.79 28.12
C ALA A 471 -4.02 0.32 27.79
N ILE A 472 -3.72 0.54 26.50
CA ILE A 472 -2.85 1.63 26.03
C ILE A 472 -3.44 3.00 26.35
N LEU A 473 -4.76 3.19 26.21
CA LEU A 473 -5.42 4.45 26.61
C LEU A 473 -5.20 4.75 28.10
N LEU A 474 -5.31 3.73 28.97
CA LEU A 474 -5.01 3.89 30.39
C LEU A 474 -3.55 4.27 30.63
N GLU A 475 -2.60 3.65 29.94
CA GLU A 475 -1.20 4.04 30.05
C GLU A 475 -0.95 5.48 29.57
N LEU A 476 -1.60 5.89 28.49
CA LEU A 476 -1.48 7.26 27.98
C LEU A 476 -2.01 8.28 28.98
N ILE A 477 -3.13 8.04 29.68
CA ILE A 477 -3.68 9.04 30.61
C ILE A 477 -3.06 8.98 32.01
N THR A 478 -2.48 7.85 32.42
CA THR A 478 -1.89 7.67 33.76
C THR A 478 -0.38 7.74 33.79
N ARG A 479 0.29 7.50 32.65
CA ARG A 479 1.74 7.26 32.52
C ARG A 479 2.28 6.20 33.49
N LYS A 480 1.42 5.27 33.92
CA LYS A 480 1.78 4.09 34.71
C LYS A 480 1.92 2.89 33.75
N PRO A 481 2.93 2.03 33.92
CA PRO A 481 3.07 0.83 33.09
C PRO A 481 1.96 -0.18 33.43
N SER A 482 1.40 -0.84 32.41
CA SER A 482 0.55 -2.01 32.61
C SER A 482 1.44 -3.23 32.85
N VAL A 483 1.65 -3.57 34.12
CA VAL A 483 2.35 -4.80 34.52
C VAL A 483 1.29 -5.82 34.91
N TYR A 484 1.38 -7.04 34.38
CA TYR A 484 0.55 -8.15 34.86
C TYR A 484 1.27 -8.83 36.02
N ASP A 485 0.86 -8.50 37.25
CA ASP A 485 1.11 -9.35 38.42
C ASP A 485 -0.22 -9.91 38.94
N GLU A 486 -0.16 -11.04 39.64
CA GLU A 486 -1.31 -11.82 40.14
C GLU A 486 -2.25 -11.01 41.08
N TYR A 487 -1.85 -9.80 41.48
CA TYR A 487 -2.52 -8.92 42.44
C TYR A 487 -2.70 -7.47 41.94
N CYS A 488 -1.97 -7.00 40.93
CA CYS A 488 -1.99 -5.62 40.44
C CYS A 488 -1.79 -5.54 38.92
N SER A 489 -2.86 -5.20 38.20
CA SER A 489 -2.76 -4.65 36.84
C SER A 489 -3.32 -3.23 36.83
N LEU A 490 -2.76 -2.35 35.98
CA LEU A 490 -3.24 -0.98 35.81
C LEU A 490 -4.74 -0.93 35.57
N ILE A 491 -5.26 -1.87 34.79
CA ILE A 491 -6.67 -2.04 34.47
C ILE A 491 -7.51 -2.28 35.74
N LEU A 492 -7.06 -3.16 36.63
CA LEU A 492 -7.75 -3.47 37.88
C LEU A 492 -7.69 -2.30 38.87
N GLU A 493 -6.54 -1.63 38.99
CA GLU A 493 -6.39 -0.45 39.86
C GLU A 493 -7.30 0.69 39.39
N PHE A 494 -7.32 0.97 38.09
CA PHE A 494 -8.15 2.02 37.50
C PHE A 494 -9.65 1.75 37.67
N ARG A 495 -10.08 0.50 37.45
CA ARG A 495 -11.48 0.10 37.69
C ARG A 495 -11.89 0.31 39.15
N LYS A 496 -11.06 -0.10 40.12
CA LYS A 496 -11.34 0.09 41.55
C LYS A 496 -11.48 1.56 41.93
N VAL A 497 -10.62 2.43 41.40
CA VAL A 497 -10.69 3.88 41.62
C VAL A 497 -11.98 4.45 41.02
N CYS A 498 -12.29 4.13 39.77
CA CYS A 498 -13.54 4.55 39.11
C CYS A 498 -14.80 4.07 39.87
N GLU A 499 -14.81 2.85 40.41
CA GLU A 499 -15.95 2.32 41.17
C GLU A 499 -16.16 3.07 42.49
N LYS A 500 -15.06 3.35 43.21
CA LYS A 500 -15.05 4.00 44.53
C LYS A 500 -15.32 5.51 44.44
N GLU A 501 -14.68 6.19 43.50
CA GLU A 501 -14.66 7.65 43.43
C GLU A 501 -15.57 8.22 42.32
N LYS A 502 -16.19 7.34 41.51
CA LYS A 502 -16.97 7.71 40.31
C LYS A 502 -16.17 8.51 39.27
N SER A 503 -14.84 8.50 39.40
CA SER A 503 -13.89 9.16 38.50
C SER A 503 -12.55 8.43 38.55
N GLY A 504 -11.80 8.48 37.44
CA GLY A 504 -10.41 8.03 37.35
C GLY A 504 -9.38 9.12 37.66
N ARG A 505 -9.83 10.34 38.04
CA ARG A 505 -8.99 11.55 38.19
C ARG A 505 -7.79 11.34 39.12
N ALA A 506 -7.94 10.57 40.19
CA ALA A 506 -6.87 10.31 41.14
C ALA A 506 -5.65 9.57 40.54
N MET A 507 -5.82 8.90 39.39
CA MET A 507 -4.75 8.15 38.72
C MET A 507 -4.13 8.87 37.52
N MET A 508 -4.69 10.00 37.11
CA MET A 508 -4.22 10.73 35.93
C MET A 508 -2.82 11.27 36.13
N ASP A 509 -2.08 11.34 35.02
CA ASP A 509 -0.76 11.94 35.00
C ASP A 509 -0.87 13.46 35.26
N LYS A 510 -0.24 13.89 36.35
CA LYS A 510 -0.25 15.29 36.81
C LYS A 510 0.41 16.25 35.82
N GLU A 511 1.25 15.75 34.90
CA GLU A 511 1.86 16.59 33.86
C GLU A 511 0.88 17.04 32.77
N ILE A 512 -0.25 16.35 32.63
CA ILE A 512 -1.26 16.63 31.61
C ILE A 512 -2.64 16.98 32.20
N ALA A 513 -2.84 16.76 33.50
CA ALA A 513 -4.04 17.15 34.24
C ALA A 513 -3.86 18.55 34.84
N THR A 514 -3.62 19.55 34.00
CA THR A 514 -3.26 20.92 34.41
C THR A 514 -4.45 21.85 34.52
N GLU A 515 -5.34 21.85 33.52
CA GLU A 515 -6.54 22.69 33.45
C GLU A 515 -7.81 21.85 33.60
N GLU A 516 -8.95 22.46 33.96
CA GLU A 516 -10.21 21.69 34.11
C GLU A 516 -10.69 21.11 32.76
N GLU A 517 -10.44 21.77 31.62
CA GLU A 517 -10.77 21.17 30.30
C GLU A 517 -9.92 19.94 30.00
N ASP A 518 -8.62 19.96 30.37
CA ASP A 518 -7.73 18.80 30.22
C ASP A 518 -8.23 17.63 31.08
N ILE A 519 -8.67 17.92 32.31
CA ILE A 519 -9.19 16.91 33.24
C ILE A 519 -10.48 16.29 32.70
N TYR A 520 -11.42 17.10 32.21
CA TYR A 520 -12.64 16.58 31.57
C TYR A 520 -12.31 15.67 30.39
N CYS A 521 -11.40 16.11 29.51
CA CYS A 521 -10.94 15.31 28.38
C CYS A 521 -10.35 13.97 28.83
N LEU A 522 -9.49 13.96 29.85
CA LEU A 522 -8.89 12.76 30.42
C LEU A 522 -9.93 11.82 31.06
N GLU A 523 -10.97 12.37 31.69
CA GLU A 523 -12.06 11.56 32.26
C GLU A 523 -12.84 10.84 31.16
N GLU A 524 -13.14 11.51 30.05
CA GLU A 524 -13.81 10.91 28.91
C GLU A 524 -12.95 9.85 28.20
N ILE A 525 -11.64 10.08 28.06
CA ILE A 525 -10.70 9.05 27.58
C ILE A 525 -10.69 7.84 28.52
N GLY A 526 -10.69 8.07 29.84
CA GLY A 526 -10.75 7.01 30.84
C GLY A 526 -12.03 6.18 30.77
N LYS A 527 -13.20 6.82 30.54
CA LYS A 527 -14.48 6.13 30.31
C LYS A 527 -14.43 5.27 29.06
N LEU A 528 -13.94 5.84 27.94
CA LEU A 528 -13.76 5.12 26.69
C LEU A 528 -12.82 3.90 26.85
N ALA A 529 -11.73 4.06 27.61
CA ALA A 529 -10.82 2.96 27.92
C ALA A 529 -11.52 1.82 28.70
N ILE A 530 -12.33 2.15 29.71
CA ILE A 530 -13.10 1.16 30.46
C ILE A 530 -14.13 0.42 29.58
N GLU A 531 -14.76 1.12 28.63
CA GLU A 531 -15.66 0.50 27.66
C GLU A 531 -14.92 -0.48 26.74
N CYS A 532 -13.71 -0.15 26.29
CA CYS A 532 -12.85 -1.05 25.52
C CYS A 532 -12.43 -2.30 26.33
N LEU A 533 -12.30 -2.16 27.65
CA LEU A 533 -11.82 -3.18 28.59
C LEU A 533 -12.94 -4.04 29.22
N LYS A 534 -14.17 -4.00 28.67
CA LYS A 534 -15.28 -4.83 29.17
C LYS A 534 -15.04 -6.33 28.94
N GLU A 535 -15.51 -7.15 29.88
CA GLU A 535 -15.44 -8.62 29.74
C GLU A 535 -16.40 -9.14 28.68
N ASP A 536 -17.60 -8.55 28.59
CA ASP A 536 -18.53 -8.83 27.51
C ASP A 536 -18.03 -8.17 26.21
N VAL A 537 -17.79 -9.01 25.19
CA VAL A 537 -17.14 -8.65 23.93
C VAL A 537 -18.05 -7.79 23.05
N GLU A 538 -19.35 -8.04 23.07
CA GLU A 538 -20.34 -7.31 22.27
C GLU A 538 -20.51 -5.87 22.77
N ASP A 539 -20.22 -5.69 24.05
CA ASP A 539 -20.34 -4.45 24.80
C ASP A 539 -19.16 -3.49 24.59
N ARG A 540 -18.07 -3.97 23.98
CA ARG A 540 -16.91 -3.16 23.58
C ARG A 540 -17.27 -2.38 22.32
N PRO A 541 -16.81 -1.13 22.14
CA PRO A 541 -16.96 -0.41 20.88
C PRO A 541 -16.17 -1.10 19.75
N ASP A 542 -16.43 -0.74 18.49
CA ASP A 542 -15.48 -1.00 17.41
C ASP A 542 -14.43 0.13 17.34
N MET A 543 -13.32 -0.11 16.62
CA MET A 543 -12.26 0.90 16.53
C MET A 543 -12.72 2.17 15.80
N ALA A 544 -13.71 2.09 14.90
CA ALA A 544 -14.26 3.26 14.21
C ALA A 544 -14.98 4.21 15.19
N ALA A 545 -15.80 3.68 16.08
CA ALA A 545 -16.46 4.43 17.15
C ALA A 545 -15.45 4.99 18.16
N VAL A 546 -14.37 4.25 18.46
CA VAL A 546 -13.26 4.74 19.29
C VAL A 546 -12.57 5.95 18.64
N VAL A 547 -12.27 5.88 17.33
CA VAL A 547 -11.70 7.02 16.58
C VAL A 547 -12.63 8.23 16.63
N GLU A 548 -13.91 8.03 16.35
CA GLU A 548 -14.91 9.10 16.34
C GLU A 548 -14.92 9.86 17.68
N ARG A 549 -14.99 9.12 18.79
CA ARG A 549 -14.99 9.71 20.14
C ARG A 549 -13.70 10.44 20.46
N LEU A 550 -12.54 9.86 20.17
CA LEU A 550 -11.25 10.54 20.42
C LEU A 550 -11.09 11.81 19.58
N VAL A 551 -11.58 11.80 18.33
CA VAL A 551 -11.57 12.99 17.46
C VAL A 551 -12.52 14.07 17.97
N MET A 552 -13.71 13.71 18.46
CA MET A 552 -14.63 14.65 19.10
C MET A 552 -13.99 15.29 20.33
N LEU A 553 -13.42 14.49 21.24
CA LEU A 553 -12.74 14.99 22.44
C LEU A 553 -11.60 15.95 22.11
N LYS A 554 -10.83 15.65 21.04
CA LYS A 554 -9.78 16.55 20.57
C LYS A 554 -10.36 17.87 20.01
N LYS A 555 -11.48 17.82 19.31
CA LYS A 555 -12.13 19.03 18.76
C LYS A 555 -12.72 19.91 19.85
N ASP A 556 -13.44 19.31 20.79
CA ASP A 556 -14.11 20.04 21.88
C ASP A 556 -13.08 20.81 22.71
N ARG A 557 -11.96 20.15 23.06
CA ARG A 557 -10.84 20.79 23.76
C ARG A 557 -10.19 21.95 22.99
N MET A 558 -10.16 21.90 21.65
CA MET A 558 -9.62 22.99 20.81
C MET A 558 -10.58 24.17 20.63
N LEU A 559 -11.87 23.99 20.92
CA LEU A 559 -12.88 25.04 20.85
C LEU A 559 -12.99 25.82 22.16
N GLU A 560 -12.58 25.21 23.27
CA GLU A 560 -12.60 25.80 24.62
C GLU A 560 -11.26 26.47 24.99
N SER A 561 -10.15 26.12 24.32
CA SER A 561 -8.82 26.74 24.42
C SER A 561 -8.68 27.99 23.54
#